data_AF-A0A829VV88-F1
#
_entry.id   AF-A0A829VV88-F1
#
_cell.length_a   1.000
_cell.length_b   1.000
_cell.length_c   1.000
_cell.angle_alpha   90.00
_cell.angle_beta   90.00
_cell.angle_gamma   90.00
#
_symmetry.space_group_name_H-M   'P 1'
#
loop_
_entity.id
_entity.type
_entity.pdbx_description
1 polymer ?
#
loop_
_entity_poly.entity_id
_entity_poly.type
_entity_poly.pdbx_seq_one_letter_code
_entity_poly.pdbx_strand_id
1 'polypeptide(L)'
;MRCGLPTMKFVCPKMKWEYNKQDKSKRRVCHCEDPCTTSSCGRMFYIYPEKDFRAYPGTARGTEEWDSTYKIRVNVEKSINHFKDSFCIAGRKTQNEKTLHADLLLAGITQLITVMVADKINKHQYIRSLKPLAA
;
A
#
# COMPACT_ATOMS: atom_id res chain seq x y z
N MET A 1 -19.77 9.33 4.85
CA MET A 1 -20.11 8.01 5.43
C MET A 1 -18.91 7.47 6.16
N ARG A 2 -19.03 7.07 7.44
CA ARG A 2 -18.01 6.27 8.13
C ARG A 2 -18.35 4.80 7.85
N CYS A 3 -17.42 4.04 7.30
CA CYS A 3 -17.61 2.65 6.84
C CYS A 3 -17.81 1.60 7.96
N GLY A 4 -18.31 2.01 9.15
CA GLY A 4 -18.54 1.12 10.30
C GLY A 4 -17.28 0.53 10.95
N LEU A 5 -16.13 0.60 10.29
CA LEU A 5 -14.88 0.02 10.77
C LEU A 5 -14.26 0.86 11.91
N PRO A 6 -13.68 0.21 12.94
CA PRO A 6 -13.05 0.90 14.05
C PRO A 6 -11.84 1.70 13.55
N THR A 7 -11.81 2.99 13.85
CA THR A 7 -10.69 3.87 13.47
C THR A 7 -9.95 4.32 14.72
N MET A 8 -8.63 4.14 14.73
CA MET A 8 -7.78 4.66 15.80
C MET A 8 -7.27 6.03 15.39
N LYS A 9 -7.57 7.04 16.20
CA LYS A 9 -7.16 8.41 15.94
C LYS A 9 -6.03 8.79 16.87
N PHE A 10 -4.86 9.05 16.30
CA PHE A 10 -3.71 9.56 17.03
C PHE A 10 -3.63 11.07 16.87
N VAL A 11 -3.39 11.74 17.99
CA VAL A 11 -3.25 13.20 18.05
C VAL A 11 -1.92 13.50 18.73
N CYS A 12 -1.28 14.60 18.32
CA CYS A 12 -0.06 15.09 18.95
C CYS A 12 -0.16 15.06 20.49
N PRO A 13 0.80 14.44 21.21
CA PRO A 13 0.78 14.36 22.68
C PRO A 13 0.85 15.73 23.36
N LYS A 14 1.48 16.72 22.73
CA LYS A 14 1.58 18.10 23.22
C LYS A 14 0.38 18.98 22.83
N MET A 15 -0.71 18.39 22.35
CA MET A 15 -1.96 19.11 22.05
C MET A 15 -2.79 19.31 23.32
N LYS A 16 -3.25 20.54 23.56
CA LYS A 16 -4.17 20.90 24.64
C LYS A 16 -5.39 21.63 24.11
N TRP A 17 -6.49 21.54 24.85
CA TRP A 17 -7.66 22.38 24.60
C TRP A 17 -7.50 23.69 25.33
N GLU A 18 -7.61 24.79 24.60
CA GLU A 18 -7.55 26.14 25.13
C GLU A 18 -8.85 26.88 24.85
N TYR A 19 -9.25 27.72 25.79
CA TYR A 19 -10.39 28.60 25.63
C TYR A 19 -9.92 29.96 25.11
N ASN A 20 -10.41 30.34 23.93
CA ASN A 20 -10.24 31.68 23.41
C ASN A 20 -11.34 32.59 23.96
N LYS A 21 -10.95 33.57 24.79
CA LYS A 21 -11.88 34.54 25.39
C LYS A 21 -12.45 35.54 24.39
N GLN A 22 -11.72 35.84 23.30
CA GLN A 22 -12.16 36.81 22.28
C GLN A 22 -13.36 36.25 21.50
N ASP A 23 -13.21 35.03 20.99
CA ASP A 23 -14.24 34.37 20.17
C ASP A 23 -15.17 33.47 20.98
N LYS A 24 -14.99 33.44 22.31
CA LYS A 24 -15.68 32.56 23.26
C LYS A 24 -15.70 31.07 22.84
N SER A 25 -14.64 30.61 22.17
CA SER A 25 -14.57 29.28 21.56
C SER A 25 -13.48 28.41 22.21
N LYS A 26 -13.65 27.08 22.17
CA LYS A 26 -12.62 26.12 22.58
C LYS A 26 -11.88 25.63 21.34
N ARG A 27 -10.56 25.75 21.32
CA ARG A 27 -9.71 25.31 20.20
C ARG A 27 -8.61 24.38 20.69
N ARG A 28 -8.10 23.54 19.78
CA ARG A 28 -6.96 22.66 20.03
C ARG A 28 -5.68 23.40 19.63
N VAL A 29 -4.75 23.48 20.56
CA VAL A 29 -3.47 24.18 20.41
C VAL A 29 -2.33 23.21 20.69
N CYS A 30 -1.36 23.18 19.77
CA CYS A 30 -0.16 22.36 19.87
C CYS A 30 0.96 23.17 20.53
N HIS A 31 1.62 22.56 21.52
CA HIS A 31 2.73 23.16 22.26
C HIS A 31 4.07 22.47 21.95
N CYS A 32 4.23 21.91 20.75
CA CYS A 32 5.54 21.43 20.31
C CYS A 32 6.48 22.63 20.11
N GLU A 33 7.68 22.57 20.69
CA GLU A 33 8.75 23.56 20.46
C GLU A 33 9.17 23.58 18.98
N ASP A 34 9.32 22.40 18.39
CA ASP A 34 9.53 22.22 16.95
C ASP A 34 8.33 21.46 16.34
N PRO A 35 7.29 22.17 15.85
CA PRO A 35 6.06 21.55 15.38
C PRO A 35 6.26 20.87 14.02
N CYS A 36 5.99 19.56 13.97
CA CYS A 36 6.08 18.76 12.74
C CYS A 36 4.99 19.03 11.68
N THR A 37 4.09 19.99 11.92
CA THR A 37 3.04 20.44 10.99
C THR A 37 2.55 21.84 11.36
N THR A 38 2.04 22.58 10.39
CA THR A 38 1.43 23.91 10.58
C THR A 38 0.02 23.88 11.18
N SER A 39 -0.57 22.70 11.32
CA SER A 39 -1.90 22.54 11.94
C SER A 39 -1.89 23.00 13.40
N SER A 40 -2.88 23.80 13.80
CA SER A 40 -2.99 24.34 15.15
C SER A 40 -3.10 23.26 16.23
N CYS A 41 -3.65 22.09 15.91
CA CYS A 41 -3.78 20.97 16.84
C CYS A 41 -2.65 19.94 16.72
N GLY A 42 -1.59 20.27 15.97
CA GLY A 42 -0.49 19.37 15.69
C GLY A 42 -0.88 18.26 14.71
N ARG A 43 0.04 17.31 14.52
CA ARG A 43 -0.16 16.20 13.58
C ARG A 43 -1.24 15.27 14.10
N MET A 44 -2.17 14.94 13.22
CA MET A 44 -3.23 13.99 13.46
C MET A 44 -3.21 12.96 12.35
N PHE A 45 -3.35 11.69 12.71
CA PHE A 45 -3.48 10.65 11.73
C PHE A 45 -4.45 9.59 12.21
N TYR A 46 -5.11 8.98 11.24
CA TYR A 46 -6.06 7.92 11.44
C TYR A 46 -5.37 6.62 11.02
N ILE A 47 -5.33 5.65 11.93
CA ILE A 47 -4.99 4.28 11.61
C ILE A 47 -6.30 3.52 11.47
N TYR A 48 -6.41 2.86 10.34
CA TYR A 48 -7.47 1.89 10.09
C TYR A 48 -6.77 0.54 10.27
N PRO A 49 -7.14 -0.26 11.29
CA PRO A 49 -6.51 -1.57 11.53
C PRO A 49 -6.47 -2.46 10.27
N GLU A 50 -7.45 -2.28 9.39
CA GLU A 50 -7.58 -2.97 8.11
C GLU A 50 -6.82 -2.32 6.95
N LYS A 51 -6.36 -1.05 7.06
CA LYS A 51 -5.65 -0.38 5.96
C LYS A 51 -4.15 -0.50 6.08
N ASP A 52 -3.66 -1.32 5.16
CA ASP A 52 -2.43 -1.24 4.38
C ASP A 52 -1.19 -0.61 5.07
N PHE A 53 -0.25 -1.50 5.39
CA PHE A 53 1.11 -1.26 5.88
C PHE A 53 1.90 -0.19 5.11
N ARG A 54 1.44 0.23 3.92
CA ARG A 54 2.02 1.31 3.14
C ARG A 54 2.06 2.66 3.87
N ALA A 55 1.09 2.94 4.76
CA ALA A 55 1.06 4.19 5.54
C ALA A 55 1.95 4.16 6.80
N TYR A 56 2.10 2.97 7.40
CA TYR A 56 2.88 2.72 8.60
C TYR A 56 3.78 1.52 8.36
N PRO A 57 4.91 1.73 7.67
CA PRO A 57 5.84 0.64 7.50
C PRO A 57 6.32 0.18 8.86
N GLY A 58 6.40 -1.14 9.08
CA GLY A 58 6.95 -1.73 10.31
C GLY A 58 8.40 -1.32 10.57
N THR A 59 9.04 -0.72 9.56
CA THR A 59 10.42 -0.26 9.57
C THR A 59 10.46 1.27 9.48
N ALA A 60 11.25 1.92 10.34
CA ALA A 60 11.41 3.37 10.35
C ALA A 60 12.07 3.88 9.06
N ARG A 61 11.59 5.01 8.50
CA ARG A 61 12.18 5.59 7.29
C ARG A 61 13.61 6.10 7.54
N GLY A 62 14.49 5.91 6.56
CA GLY A 62 15.89 6.32 6.65
C GLY A 62 16.79 5.29 7.37
N THR A 63 16.25 4.13 7.75
CA THR A 63 17.06 2.97 8.13
C THR A 63 17.45 2.15 6.89
N GLU A 64 18.53 1.38 7.00
CA GLU A 64 18.98 0.48 5.93
C GLU A 64 17.92 -0.58 5.57
N GLU A 65 17.20 -1.08 6.56
CA GLU A 65 16.08 -2.01 6.38
C GLU A 65 14.93 -1.37 5.57
N TRP A 66 14.63 -0.08 5.80
CA TRP A 66 13.65 0.64 5.01
C TRP A 66 14.12 0.81 3.57
N ASP A 67 15.37 1.23 3.36
CA ASP A 67 15.91 1.47 2.02
C ASP A 67 16.01 0.18 1.20
N SER A 68 16.44 -0.93 1.82
CA SER A 68 16.47 -2.25 1.19
C SER A 68 15.06 -2.73 0.82
N THR A 69 14.09 -2.61 1.73
CA THR A 69 12.69 -3.00 1.46
C THR A 69 12.05 -2.11 0.40
N TYR A 70 12.27 -0.80 0.45
CA TYR A 70 11.66 0.17 -0.46
C TYR A 70 12.14 -0.02 -1.91
N LYS A 71 13.38 -0.49 -2.13
CA LYS A 71 13.90 -0.86 -3.46
C LYS A 71 13.03 -1.92 -4.15
N ILE A 72 12.41 -2.83 -3.40
CA ILE A 72 11.55 -3.90 -3.93
C ILE A 72 10.27 -3.34 -4.56
N ARG A 73 9.78 -2.18 -4.10
CA ARG A 73 8.52 -1.57 -4.55
C ARG A 73 8.44 -1.45 -6.08
N VAL A 74 9.52 -0.99 -6.72
CA VAL A 74 9.53 -0.81 -8.18
C VAL A 74 9.33 -2.15 -8.90
N ASN A 75 9.91 -3.23 -8.38
CA ASN A 75 9.74 -4.57 -8.93
C ASN A 75 8.32 -5.11 -8.71
N VAL A 76 7.71 -4.81 -7.56
CA VAL A 76 6.30 -5.16 -7.27
C VAL A 76 5.36 -4.45 -8.25
N GLU A 77 5.51 -3.13 -8.44
CA GLU A 77 4.66 -2.37 -9.36
C GLU A 77 4.82 -2.86 -10.81
N LYS A 78 6.06 -3.16 -11.24
CA LYS A 78 6.33 -3.78 -12.56
C LYS A 78 5.68 -5.17 -12.69
N SER A 79 5.73 -5.99 -11.64
CA SER A 79 5.10 -7.31 -11.60
C SER A 79 3.57 -7.19 -11.70
N ILE A 80 2.96 -6.26 -10.97
CA ILE A 80 1.53 -5.98 -11.03
C ILE A 80 1.11 -5.50 -12.42
N ASN A 81 1.88 -4.60 -13.04
CA ASN A 81 1.58 -4.13 -14.39
C ASN A 81 1.63 -5.29 -15.40
N HIS A 82 2.71 -6.07 -15.34
CA HIS A 82 2.85 -7.27 -16.14
C HIS A 82 1.70 -8.26 -15.92
N PHE A 83 1.31 -8.46 -14.67
CA PHE A 83 0.20 -9.34 -14.29
C PHE A 83 -1.12 -8.90 -14.91
N LYS A 84 -1.40 -7.60 -14.86
CA LYS A 84 -2.60 -6.98 -15.41
C LYS A 84 -2.68 -7.12 -16.93
N ASP A 85 -1.56 -6.87 -17.61
CA ASP A 85 -1.50 -6.81 -19.07
C ASP A 85 -1.38 -8.21 -19.68
N SER A 86 -0.37 -9.00 -19.27
CA SER A 86 -0.06 -10.29 -19.88
C SER A 86 -1.04 -11.41 -19.54
N PHE A 87 -1.68 -11.34 -18.36
CA PHE A 87 -2.69 -12.32 -17.94
C PHE A 87 -4.12 -11.77 -18.07
N CYS A 88 -4.30 -10.69 -18.84
CA CYS A 88 -5.60 -10.15 -19.24
C CYS A 88 -6.53 -9.73 -18.09
N ILE A 89 -6.02 -9.54 -16.87
CA ILE A 89 -6.84 -9.14 -15.70
C ILE A 89 -7.41 -7.72 -15.88
N ALA A 90 -6.65 -6.83 -16.52
CA ALA A 90 -7.12 -5.47 -16.82
C ALA A 90 -8.15 -5.44 -17.96
N GLY A 91 -8.00 -6.30 -18.97
CA GLY A 91 -8.86 -6.36 -20.16
C GLY A 91 -10.02 -7.35 -20.09
N ARG A 92 -10.39 -7.80 -18.88
CA ARG A 92 -11.42 -8.82 -18.68
C ARG A 92 -12.79 -8.38 -19.20
N LYS A 93 -13.55 -9.34 -19.74
CA LYS A 93 -14.94 -9.13 -20.22
C LYS A 93 -15.99 -9.59 -19.22
N THR A 94 -15.60 -10.43 -18.24
CA THR A 94 -16.46 -11.02 -17.22
C THR A 94 -16.62 -10.08 -16.02
N GLN A 95 -17.86 -9.97 -15.52
CA GLN A 95 -18.19 -9.18 -14.32
C GLN A 95 -18.72 -10.05 -13.16
N ASN A 96 -18.86 -11.36 -13.36
CA ASN A 96 -19.25 -12.30 -12.31
C ASN A 96 -18.13 -12.43 -11.27
N GLU A 97 -18.44 -12.20 -9.99
CA GLU A 97 -17.48 -12.26 -8.88
C GLU A 97 -16.76 -13.61 -8.78
N LYS A 98 -17.48 -14.73 -8.89
CA LYS A 98 -16.89 -16.07 -8.75
C LYS A 98 -15.90 -16.35 -9.88
N THR A 99 -16.28 -16.00 -11.11
CA THR A 99 -15.41 -16.16 -12.28
C THR A 99 -14.20 -15.24 -12.17
N LEU A 100 -14.40 -13.98 -11.75
CA LEU A 100 -13.32 -13.02 -11.56
C LEU A 100 -12.29 -13.51 -10.53
N HIS A 101 -12.77 -14.08 -9.43
CA HIS A 101 -11.90 -14.64 -8.41
C HIS A 101 -11.11 -15.84 -8.94
N ALA A 102 -11.77 -16.75 -9.66
CA ALA A 102 -11.11 -17.89 -10.28
C ALA A 102 -10.05 -17.46 -11.32
N ASP A 103 -10.38 -16.52 -12.21
CA ASP A 103 -9.46 -15.97 -13.22
C ASP A 103 -8.23 -15.34 -12.56
N LEU A 104 -8.42 -14.59 -11.47
CA LEU A 104 -7.32 -13.99 -10.71
C LEU A 104 -6.37 -15.05 -10.13
N LEU A 105 -6.92 -16.11 -9.54
CA LEU A 105 -6.12 -17.21 -8.98
C LEU A 105 -5.36 -17.97 -10.07
N LEU A 106 -6.02 -18.29 -11.18
CA LEU A 106 -5.40 -18.97 -12.32
C LEU A 106 -4.29 -18.13 -12.95
N ALA A 107 -4.49 -16.82 -13.11
CA ALA A 107 -3.44 -15.90 -13.53
C ALA A 107 -2.24 -15.92 -12.57
N GLY A 108 -2.50 -15.92 -11.25
CA GLY A 108 -1.45 -15.99 -10.23
C GLY A 108 -0.62 -17.27 -10.33
N ILE A 109 -1.30 -18.42 -10.43
CA ILE A 109 -0.66 -19.74 -10.57
C ILE A 109 0.18 -19.79 -11.86
N THR A 110 -0.36 -19.33 -12.98
CA THR A 110 0.35 -19.33 -14.26
C THR A 110 1.56 -18.40 -14.26
N GLN A 111 1.50 -17.24 -13.60
CA GLN A 111 2.67 -16.40 -13.37
C GLN A 111 3.77 -17.14 -12.59
N LEU A 112 3.42 -17.82 -11.50
CA LEU A 112 4.38 -18.57 -10.69
C LEU A 112 5.00 -19.72 -11.47
N ILE A 113 4.21 -20.48 -12.22
CA ILE A 113 4.72 -21.54 -13.10
C ILE A 113 5.70 -20.98 -14.13
N THR A 114 5.41 -19.82 -14.73
CA THR A 114 6.32 -19.15 -15.67
C THR A 114 7.69 -18.89 -15.04
N VAL A 115 7.69 -18.39 -13.81
CA VAL A 115 8.92 -18.11 -13.04
C VAL A 115 9.70 -19.40 -12.80
N MET A 116 9.01 -20.45 -12.33
CA MET A 116 9.64 -21.75 -12.06
C MET A 116 10.25 -22.37 -13.32
N VAL A 117 9.54 -22.33 -14.45
CA VAL A 117 10.04 -22.86 -15.72
C VAL A 117 11.26 -22.08 -16.20
N ALA A 118 11.18 -20.74 -16.21
CA ALA A 118 12.29 -19.88 -16.65
C ALA A 118 13.56 -20.10 -15.81
N ASP A 119 13.40 -20.28 -14.50
CA ASP A 119 14.51 -20.59 -13.59
C ASP A 119 15.10 -21.97 -13.87
N LYS A 120 14.27 -23.01 -14.02
CA LYS A 120 14.73 -24.39 -14.28
C LYS A 120 15.51 -24.54 -15.58
N ILE A 121 15.17 -23.76 -16.60
CA ILE A 121 15.89 -23.77 -17.89
C ILE A 121 17.02 -22.72 -17.96
N ASN A 122 17.31 -22.03 -16.85
CA ASN A 122 18.31 -20.95 -16.76
C ASN A 122 18.11 -19.82 -17.79
N LYS A 123 16.86 -19.52 -18.18
CA LYS A 123 16.51 -18.43 -19.10
C LYS A 123 15.74 -17.34 -18.36
N HIS A 124 16.37 -16.72 -17.36
CA HIS A 124 15.76 -15.71 -16.50
C HIS A 124 15.25 -14.48 -17.28
N GLN A 125 15.73 -14.23 -18.50
CA GLN A 125 15.17 -13.18 -19.37
C GLN A 125 13.68 -13.38 -19.70
N TYR A 126 13.18 -14.61 -19.59
CA TYR A 126 11.79 -14.98 -19.91
C TYR A 126 10.89 -15.17 -18.69
N ILE A 127 11.33 -14.71 -17.51
CA ILE A 127 10.55 -14.78 -16.26
C ILE A 127 9.17 -14.09 -16.34
N ARG A 128 8.96 -13.24 -17.36
CA ARG A 128 7.73 -12.50 -17.63
C ARG A 128 6.99 -12.98 -18.89
N SER A 129 7.36 -14.08 -19.53
CA SER A 129 6.60 -14.50 -20.71
C SER A 129 6.66 -15.99 -20.91
N LEU A 130 5.48 -16.61 -20.96
CA LEU A 130 5.31 -18.02 -21.29
C LEU A 130 5.53 -18.31 -22.79
N LYS A 131 5.20 -17.37 -23.68
CA LYS A 131 5.30 -17.56 -25.13
C LYS A 131 6.71 -18.02 -25.59
N PRO A 132 7.81 -17.35 -25.21
CA PRO A 132 9.16 -17.78 -25.58
C PRO A 132 9.65 -19.03 -24.84
N LEU A 133 8.91 -19.53 -23.84
CA LEU A 133 9.24 -20.74 -23.09
C LEU A 133 8.55 -21.99 -23.67
N ALA A 134 7.47 -21.81 -24.42
CA ALA A 134 6.67 -22.88 -25.03
C ALA A 134 6.95 -23.08 -26.53
N ALA A 135 7.84 -22.26 -27.11
CA ALA A 135 8.33 -22.35 -28.49
C ALA A 135 9.69 -23.07 -28.52
#